data_AF-A0AAN8GVY5-F1
#
_entry.id   AF-A0AAN8GVY5-F1
#
_cell.length_a   1.000
_cell.length_b   1.000
_cell.length_c   1.000
_cell.angle_alpha   90.00
_cell.angle_beta   90.00
_cell.angle_gamma   90.00
#
_symmetry.space_group_name_H-M   'P 1'
#
loop_
_entity.id
_entity.type
_entity.pdbx_description
1 polymer ?
#
loop_
_entity_poly.entity_id
_entity_poly.type
_entity_poly.pdbx_seq_one_letter_code
_entity_poly.pdbx_strand_id
1 'polypeptide(L)'
;MGSRKGSWIQERPLPPTPQPAFPLAPTQSTVTLTVGPSDGEDDPSNEYAGIGLTPMPAPVPTGDSVGYVKLQGKPEPLPDVLGDGRHITADPTLTPSPPLPLSLSLEDSELLSFYSSQSLAHLSCLADAIDVLFSSVQGNQPPRIFVARGKSLIVTAHKLVFIGDTLSRLLSSADLRAKITTSGGRLCQALKTVVVATKGAAQNYPSVPATQEMVDRVAELSQQAAGFSTLLQRLAEISS
;
A
#
# COMPACT_ATOMS: atom_id res chain seq x y z
N MET A 1 29.59 -22.80 -45.42
CA MET A 1 28.32 -22.09 -45.16
C MET A 1 27.43 -23.00 -44.33
N GLY A 2 27.25 -22.70 -43.05
CA GLY A 2 26.43 -23.52 -42.15
C GLY A 2 24.97 -23.07 -42.19
N SER A 3 24.08 -23.98 -42.58
CA SER A 3 22.63 -23.76 -42.66
C SER A 3 22.04 -23.56 -41.25
N ARG A 4 21.32 -22.46 -41.08
CA ARG A 4 20.64 -22.07 -39.83
C ARG A 4 19.52 -23.07 -39.54
N LYS A 5 19.60 -23.73 -38.38
CA LYS A 5 18.58 -24.65 -37.87
C LYS A 5 17.33 -23.81 -37.53
N GLY A 6 16.27 -23.98 -38.32
CA GLY A 6 14.99 -23.31 -38.13
C GLY A 6 14.36 -23.62 -36.78
N SER A 7 13.73 -22.59 -36.22
CA SER A 7 13.05 -22.54 -34.93
C SER A 7 11.99 -23.64 -34.79
N TRP A 8 12.26 -24.66 -33.96
CA TRP A 8 11.30 -25.72 -33.61
C TRP A 8 10.16 -25.24 -32.69
N ILE A 9 10.19 -23.97 -32.29
CA ILE A 9 9.26 -23.39 -31.31
C ILE A 9 8.01 -22.79 -31.99
N GLN A 10 8.08 -22.52 -33.29
CA GLN A 10 7.00 -21.87 -34.03
C GLN A 10 5.92 -22.84 -34.53
N GLU A 11 6.21 -24.15 -34.53
CA GLU A 11 5.31 -25.21 -35.00
C GLU A 11 4.59 -25.92 -33.84
N ARG A 12 4.43 -25.27 -32.68
CA ARG A 12 3.64 -25.84 -31.59
C ARG A 12 2.16 -25.47 -31.82
N PRO A 13 1.24 -26.44 -31.96
CA PRO A 13 -0.18 -26.16 -32.09
C PRO A 13 -0.68 -25.36 -30.89
N LEU A 14 -1.59 -24.41 -31.14
CA LEU A 14 -2.26 -23.67 -30.09
C LEU A 14 -3.03 -24.67 -29.19
N PRO A 15 -3.04 -24.47 -27.85
CA PRO A 15 -3.86 -25.27 -26.98
C PRO A 15 -5.35 -25.14 -27.37
N PRO A 16 -6.16 -26.20 -27.23
CA PRO A 16 -7.58 -26.15 -27.54
C PRO A 16 -8.28 -25.11 -26.66
N THR A 17 -9.32 -24.47 -27.21
CA THR A 17 -10.15 -23.52 -26.47
C THR A 17 -10.80 -24.22 -25.26
N PRO A 18 -10.78 -23.61 -24.06
CA PRO A 18 -11.40 -24.19 -22.88
C PRO A 18 -12.92 -24.29 -23.09
N GLN A 19 -13.49 -25.44 -22.73
CA GLN A 19 -14.94 -25.64 -22.74
C GLN A 19 -15.57 -24.79 -21.63
N PRO A 20 -16.73 -24.15 -21.88
CA PRO A 20 -17.45 -23.41 -20.85
C PRO A 20 -17.84 -24.37 -19.72
N ALA A 21 -17.40 -24.07 -18.49
CA ALA A 21 -17.61 -24.91 -17.31
C ALA A 21 -19.06 -24.92 -16.78
N PHE A 22 -19.99 -24.23 -17.44
CA PHE A 22 -21.38 -24.15 -17.04
C PHE A 22 -22.29 -24.19 -18.27
N PRO A 23 -23.37 -25.01 -18.26
CA PRO A 23 -24.37 -24.95 -19.30
C PRO A 23 -25.03 -23.57 -19.29
N LEU A 24 -25.11 -22.94 -20.47
CA LEU A 24 -25.96 -21.78 -20.69
C LEU A 24 -27.41 -22.17 -20.40
N ALA A 25 -28.06 -21.46 -19.48
CA ALA A 25 -29.48 -21.64 -19.23
C ALA A 25 -30.27 -21.35 -20.52
N PRO A 26 -31.33 -22.13 -20.84
CA PRO A 26 -32.16 -21.87 -21.99
C PRO A 26 -32.81 -20.49 -21.86
N THR A 27 -32.73 -19.71 -22.93
CA THR A 27 -33.45 -18.46 -23.12
C THR A 27 -34.95 -18.74 -22.95
N GLN A 28 -35.54 -18.26 -21.85
CA GLN A 28 -36.99 -18.30 -21.70
C GLN A 28 -37.61 -17.28 -22.66
N SER A 29 -38.42 -17.81 -23.57
CA SER A 29 -39.29 -17.09 -24.48
C SER A 29 -40.22 -16.13 -23.74
N THR A 30 -40.36 -14.95 -24.31
CA THR A 30 -41.48 -13.98 -24.22
C THR A 30 -42.60 -14.35 -23.23
N VAL A 31 -42.71 -13.60 -22.14
CA VAL A 31 -43.89 -13.60 -21.27
C VAL A 31 -44.72 -12.35 -21.56
N THR A 32 -45.92 -12.58 -22.08
CA THR A 32 -47.00 -11.61 -22.31
C THR A 32 -47.48 -11.03 -20.98
N LEU A 33 -47.55 -9.70 -20.87
CA LEU A 33 -48.15 -9.00 -19.74
C LEU A 33 -49.67 -9.26 -19.69
N THR A 34 -50.12 -9.97 -18.67
CA THR A 34 -51.52 -10.05 -18.26
C THR A 34 -51.62 -9.48 -16.85
N VAL A 35 -52.24 -8.30 -16.73
CA VAL A 35 -52.54 -7.62 -15.48
C VAL A 35 -53.77 -8.27 -14.84
N GLY A 36 -53.62 -8.72 -13.59
CA GLY A 36 -54.71 -9.13 -12.70
C GLY A 36 -54.27 -9.04 -11.23
N PRO A 37 -55.16 -8.72 -10.28
CA PRO A 37 -54.82 -7.94 -9.09
C PRO A 37 -54.55 -8.74 -7.81
N SER A 38 -53.72 -8.13 -6.96
CA SER A 38 -53.62 -8.19 -5.49
C SER A 38 -54.47 -9.21 -4.71
N ASP A 39 -53.80 -10.07 -3.93
CA ASP A 39 -53.94 -10.19 -2.47
C ASP A 39 -53.14 -11.39 -1.94
N GLY A 40 -52.65 -11.31 -0.70
CA GLY A 40 -52.33 -12.49 0.12
C GLY A 40 -50.89 -12.61 0.61
N GLU A 41 -50.73 -12.36 1.90
CA GLU A 41 -49.60 -12.70 2.76
C GLU A 41 -49.32 -14.22 2.78
N ASP A 42 -48.05 -14.63 2.82
CA ASP A 42 -47.54 -15.84 3.53
C ASP A 42 -46.05 -16.09 3.21
N ASP A 43 -45.17 -15.83 4.18
CA ASP A 43 -43.86 -16.48 4.34
C ASP A 43 -43.94 -17.28 5.64
N PRO A 44 -43.74 -18.62 5.62
CA PRO A 44 -42.47 -19.13 6.15
C PRO A 44 -42.05 -20.47 5.54
N SER A 45 -41.04 -20.50 4.66
CA SER A 45 -40.31 -21.75 4.38
C SER A 45 -38.81 -21.50 4.20
N ASN A 46 -38.18 -21.30 5.35
CA ASN A 46 -36.74 -21.25 5.57
C ASN A 46 -36.07 -22.59 5.17
N GLU A 47 -35.71 -22.77 3.89
CA GLU A 47 -35.09 -24.01 3.37
C GLU A 47 -33.60 -24.19 3.72
N TYR A 48 -33.00 -23.25 4.46
CA TYR A 48 -31.57 -23.29 4.81
C TYR A 48 -31.29 -23.80 6.23
N ALA A 49 -31.96 -24.88 6.64
CA ALA A 49 -31.68 -25.60 7.88
C ALA A 49 -30.83 -26.85 7.58
N GLY A 50 -29.54 -26.68 7.24
CA GLY A 50 -28.76 -27.80 6.71
C GLY A 50 -27.24 -27.67 6.71
N ILE A 51 -26.63 -26.95 7.66
CA ILE A 51 -25.19 -27.13 7.94
C ILE A 51 -25.01 -27.65 9.37
N GLY A 52 -24.76 -28.96 9.48
CA GLY A 52 -24.33 -29.57 10.73
C GLY A 52 -22.97 -29.00 11.14
N LEU A 53 -22.96 -28.24 12.22
CA LEU A 53 -21.74 -27.75 12.85
C LEU A 53 -20.95 -28.95 13.39
N THR A 54 -19.76 -29.18 12.84
CA THR A 54 -18.77 -30.07 13.45
C THR A 54 -18.34 -29.49 14.81
N PRO A 55 -18.23 -30.29 15.88
CA PRO A 55 -17.83 -29.77 17.19
C PRO A 55 -16.39 -29.25 17.17
N MET A 56 -16.21 -28.05 17.74
CA MET A 56 -14.91 -27.48 18.07
C MET A 56 -14.16 -28.39 19.08
N PRO A 57 -12.86 -28.71 18.88
CA PRO A 57 -12.04 -29.25 19.94
C PRO A 57 -11.70 -28.15 20.97
N ALA A 58 -11.96 -28.43 22.24
CA ALA A 58 -11.65 -27.53 23.36
C ALA A 58 -10.12 -27.27 23.51
N PRO A 59 -9.70 -26.13 24.10
CA PRO A 59 -8.30 -25.78 24.27
C PRO A 59 -7.68 -26.23 25.61
N VAL A 60 -6.39 -26.62 25.51
CA VAL A 60 -5.23 -26.61 26.46
C VAL A 60 -5.27 -27.48 27.74
N PRO A 61 -4.09 -27.95 28.23
CA PRO A 61 -3.33 -27.11 29.17
C PRO A 61 -1.81 -27.06 28.97
N THR A 62 -1.28 -25.87 29.26
CA THR A 62 -0.06 -25.48 29.96
C THR A 62 1.02 -26.55 30.21
N GLY A 63 2.23 -26.31 29.66
CA GLY A 63 3.45 -26.99 30.02
C GLY A 63 4.60 -25.99 30.09
N ASP A 64 5.03 -25.70 31.30
CA ASP A 64 6.15 -24.82 31.65
C ASP A 64 7.46 -25.30 31.01
N SER A 65 8.26 -24.35 30.48
CA SER A 65 9.72 -24.47 30.51
C SER A 65 10.36 -23.10 30.36
N VAL A 66 10.85 -22.65 31.50
CA VAL A 66 11.70 -21.49 31.73
C VAL A 66 13.02 -21.71 30.96
N GLY A 67 13.28 -20.84 29.98
CA GLY A 67 14.51 -20.84 29.20
C GLY A 67 15.12 -19.46 29.11
N TYR A 68 15.43 -18.83 30.25
CA TYR A 68 16.24 -17.62 30.27
C TYR A 68 17.70 -18.00 30.00
N VAL A 69 18.17 -17.87 28.76
CA VAL A 69 19.60 -17.80 28.47
C VAL A 69 20.06 -16.37 28.70
N LYS A 70 20.65 -16.16 29.86
CA LYS A 70 21.35 -14.95 30.29
C LYS A 70 22.70 -14.88 29.57
N LEU A 71 22.79 -14.15 28.46
CA LEU A 71 24.08 -13.74 27.90
C LEU A 71 24.55 -12.47 28.61
N GLN A 72 25.20 -12.68 29.76
CA GLN A 72 25.95 -11.67 30.49
C GLN A 72 27.44 -12.01 30.39
N GLY A 73 28.24 -11.06 29.90
CA GLY A 73 29.71 -11.15 29.84
C GLY A 73 30.25 -10.17 28.79
N LYS A 74 30.30 -8.87 29.11
CA LYS A 74 31.43 -8.12 29.70
C LYS A 74 32.28 -7.47 28.59
N PRO A 75 32.36 -6.13 28.51
CA PRO A 75 33.24 -5.39 27.61
C PRO A 75 34.66 -5.36 28.19
N GLU A 76 35.68 -5.51 27.33
CA GLU A 76 37.08 -5.28 27.73
C GLU A 76 37.80 -4.41 26.68
N PRO A 77 38.64 -3.45 27.11
CA PRO A 77 38.95 -2.24 26.35
C PRO A 77 40.32 -2.26 25.65
N LEU A 78 40.55 -1.19 24.87
CA LEU A 78 41.78 -0.78 24.20
C LEU A 78 43.01 -0.74 25.13
N PRO A 79 44.22 -0.87 24.56
CA PRO A 79 45.41 -0.20 25.07
C PRO A 79 45.80 1.00 24.21
N ASP A 80 45.89 2.16 24.86
CA ASP A 80 46.74 3.29 24.47
C ASP A 80 48.21 2.86 24.43
N VAL A 81 48.94 3.28 23.39
CA VAL A 81 50.39 3.52 23.51
C VAL A 81 50.74 4.82 22.81
N LEU A 82 51.03 5.82 23.64
CA LEU A 82 51.81 7.01 23.33
C LEU A 82 53.23 6.58 22.89
N GLY A 83 53.73 7.14 21.79
CA GLY A 83 55.10 6.92 21.31
C GLY A 83 55.56 8.02 20.36
N ASP A 84 56.42 8.88 20.87
CA ASP A 84 56.98 10.13 20.37
C ASP A 84 57.76 10.08 19.03
N GLY A 85 57.81 11.23 18.34
CA GLY A 85 59.09 11.79 17.85
C GLY A 85 59.41 11.92 16.34
N ARG A 86 59.22 13.14 15.79
CA ARG A 86 60.06 13.88 14.77
C ARG A 86 60.12 13.30 13.32
N HIS A 87 60.24 14.02 12.21
CA HIS A 87 60.80 15.34 11.86
C HIS A 87 60.38 15.75 10.40
N ILE A 88 60.03 17.03 10.19
CA ILE A 88 60.30 17.93 9.03
C ILE A 88 60.17 17.40 7.57
N THR A 89 59.26 17.98 6.78
CA THR A 89 59.54 18.75 5.52
C THR A 89 58.28 19.39 4.95
N ALA A 90 58.44 20.56 4.35
CA ALA A 90 57.40 21.43 3.81
C ALA A 90 56.99 21.06 2.38
N ASP A 91 55.71 21.20 2.04
CA ASP A 91 55.19 21.65 0.74
C ASP A 91 53.73 22.16 0.91
N PRO A 92 53.35 23.37 0.45
CA PRO A 92 51.99 23.85 0.49
C PRO A 92 51.25 23.43 -0.80
N THR A 93 50.84 22.16 -0.88
CA THR A 93 50.03 21.71 -2.01
C THR A 93 48.54 21.87 -1.69
N LEU A 94 47.98 22.99 -2.17
CA LEU A 94 46.58 23.28 -2.47
C LEU A 94 45.56 22.25 -1.98
N THR A 95 44.95 22.52 -0.83
CA THR A 95 43.67 21.92 -0.44
C THR A 95 42.59 22.35 -1.45
N PRO A 96 41.90 21.44 -2.15
CA PRO A 96 40.67 21.80 -2.82
C PRO A 96 39.66 22.18 -1.74
N SER A 97 39.01 23.32 -1.93
CA SER A 97 37.95 23.84 -1.08
C SER A 97 36.93 22.76 -0.70
N PRO A 98 36.28 22.85 0.48
CA PRO A 98 35.18 21.95 0.81
C PRO A 98 34.12 22.04 -0.29
N PRO A 99 33.53 20.91 -0.74
CA PRO A 99 32.49 20.95 -1.75
C PRO A 99 31.35 21.83 -1.25
N LEU A 100 31.04 22.84 -2.06
CA LEU A 100 29.87 23.70 -1.95
C LEU A 100 28.59 22.84 -1.89
N PRO A 101 27.48 23.37 -1.32
CA PRO A 101 26.28 22.59 -1.03
C PRO A 101 25.87 21.75 -2.23
N LEU A 102 25.62 20.46 -1.93
CA LEU A 102 25.14 19.39 -2.82
C LEU A 102 24.18 19.93 -3.88
N SER A 103 24.72 20.31 -5.04
CA SER A 103 23.90 20.55 -6.22
C SER A 103 23.34 19.18 -6.62
N LEU A 104 22.02 19.04 -6.54
CA LEU A 104 21.33 17.84 -6.99
C LEU A 104 21.63 17.62 -8.48
N SER A 105 21.71 16.35 -8.92
CA SER A 105 21.87 16.09 -10.35
C SER A 105 20.66 16.67 -11.11
N LEU A 106 20.89 17.14 -12.34
CA LEU A 106 19.82 17.66 -13.19
C LEU A 106 18.69 16.62 -13.34
N GLU A 107 19.04 15.35 -13.51
CA GLU A 107 18.09 14.25 -13.61
C GLU A 107 17.26 14.06 -12.32
N ASP A 108 17.88 14.07 -11.14
CA ASP A 108 17.16 13.97 -9.86
C ASP A 108 16.23 15.18 -9.66
N SER A 109 16.67 16.38 -10.08
CA SER A 109 15.88 17.63 -10.06
C SER A 109 14.63 17.54 -10.93
N GLU A 110 14.79 17.16 -12.20
CA GLU A 110 13.68 17.03 -13.15
C GLU A 110 12.68 15.98 -12.68
N LEU A 111 13.17 14.85 -12.17
CA LEU A 111 12.34 13.77 -11.65
C LEU A 111 11.53 14.20 -10.42
N LEU A 112 12.17 14.89 -9.47
CA LEU A 112 11.50 15.44 -8.28
C LEU A 112 10.46 16.48 -8.65
N SER A 113 10.76 17.39 -9.58
CA SER A 113 9.81 18.40 -10.05
C SER A 113 8.58 17.77 -10.71
N PHE A 114 8.79 16.81 -11.61
CA PHE A 114 7.72 16.09 -12.30
C PHE A 114 6.80 15.32 -11.33
N TYR A 115 7.38 14.58 -10.39
CA TYR A 115 6.61 13.79 -9.43
C TYR A 115 6.03 14.61 -8.28
N SER A 116 6.64 15.74 -7.92
CA SER A 116 6.07 16.71 -6.99
C SER A 116 4.73 17.24 -7.51
N SER A 117 4.69 17.73 -8.76
CA SER A 117 3.45 18.20 -9.40
C SER A 117 2.37 17.12 -9.45
N GLN A 118 2.72 15.90 -9.86
CA GLN A 118 1.77 14.77 -9.87
C GLN A 118 1.30 14.38 -8.47
N SER A 119 2.17 14.43 -7.46
CA SER A 119 1.81 14.11 -6.08
C SER A 119 0.77 15.08 -5.53
N LEU A 120 0.84 16.37 -5.89
CA LEU A 120 -0.17 17.36 -5.52
C LEU A 120 -1.50 17.07 -6.22
N ALA A 121 -1.48 16.75 -7.52
CA ALA A 121 -2.70 16.39 -8.24
C ALA A 121 -3.38 15.14 -7.65
N HIS A 122 -2.60 14.11 -7.29
CA HIS A 122 -3.13 12.91 -6.66
C HIS A 122 -3.60 13.14 -5.22
N LEU A 123 -2.97 14.07 -4.49
CA LEU A 123 -3.43 14.48 -3.17
C LEU A 123 -4.81 15.15 -3.24
N SER A 124 -5.05 16.02 -4.22
CA SER A 124 -6.39 16.61 -4.44
C SER A 124 -7.44 15.54 -4.75
N CYS A 125 -7.14 14.62 -5.67
CA CYS A 125 -8.07 13.51 -5.96
C CYS A 125 -8.32 12.61 -4.74
N LEU A 126 -7.32 12.46 -3.85
CA LEU A 126 -7.48 11.70 -2.61
C LEU A 126 -8.41 12.42 -1.64
N ALA A 127 -8.30 13.75 -1.51
CA ALA A 127 -9.21 14.55 -0.70
C ALA A 127 -10.67 14.39 -1.18
N ASP A 128 -10.92 14.47 -2.49
CA ASP A 128 -12.25 14.25 -3.06
C ASP A 128 -12.80 12.84 -2.72
N ALA A 129 -11.95 11.81 -2.80
CA ALA A 129 -12.35 10.45 -2.47
C ALA A 129 -12.64 10.26 -0.97
N ILE A 130 -11.91 10.97 -0.10
CA ILE A 130 -12.15 10.99 1.35
C ILE A 130 -13.50 11.65 1.65
N ASP A 131 -13.79 12.80 1.05
CA ASP A 131 -15.05 13.52 1.27
C ASP A 131 -16.26 12.67 0.83
N VAL A 132 -16.15 11.97 -0.30
CA VAL A 132 -17.18 11.05 -0.77
C VAL A 132 -17.37 9.86 0.19
N LEU A 133 -16.28 9.30 0.72
CA LEU A 133 -16.37 8.22 1.72
C LEU A 133 -17.03 8.73 3.02
N PHE A 134 -16.56 9.86 3.55
CA PHE A 134 -17.09 10.42 4.79
C PHE A 134 -18.55 10.83 4.68
N SER A 135 -18.96 11.40 3.55
CA SER A 135 -20.37 11.68 3.27
C SER A 135 -21.23 10.41 3.30
N SER A 136 -20.72 9.29 2.75
CA SER A 136 -21.44 8.02 2.80
C SER A 136 -21.57 7.46 4.23
N VAL A 137 -20.53 7.64 5.04
CA VAL A 137 -20.51 7.20 6.44
C VAL A 137 -21.46 8.05 7.29
N GLN A 138 -21.41 9.38 7.16
CA GLN A 138 -22.32 10.30 7.86
C GLN A 138 -23.78 10.08 7.48
N GLY A 139 -24.03 9.72 6.21
CA GLY A 139 -25.34 9.32 5.71
C GLY A 139 -25.77 7.90 6.11
N ASN A 140 -25.06 7.24 7.04
CA ASN A 140 -25.31 5.87 7.52
C ASN A 140 -25.48 4.84 6.40
N GLN A 141 -24.80 5.03 5.27
CA GLN A 141 -24.89 4.10 4.15
C GLN A 141 -24.42 2.69 4.56
N PRO A 142 -25.01 1.62 4.01
CA PRO A 142 -24.62 0.26 4.36
C PRO A 142 -23.22 -0.11 3.83
N PRO A 143 -22.58 -1.17 4.35
CA PRO A 143 -21.23 -1.60 3.98
C PRO A 143 -20.96 -1.66 2.47
N ARG A 144 -21.93 -2.15 1.68
CA ARG A 144 -21.79 -2.23 0.23
C ARG A 144 -21.41 -0.88 -0.41
N ILE A 145 -21.91 0.23 0.12
CA ILE A 145 -21.68 1.58 -0.42
C ILE A 145 -20.35 2.14 0.06
N PHE A 146 -20.12 2.25 1.38
CA PHE A 146 -18.90 2.87 1.89
C PHE A 146 -17.66 2.02 1.58
N VAL A 147 -17.76 0.69 1.52
CA VAL A 147 -16.63 -0.17 1.08
C VAL A 147 -16.31 0.07 -0.40
N ALA A 148 -17.30 0.33 -1.25
CA ALA A 148 -17.04 0.71 -2.64
C ALA A 148 -16.29 2.03 -2.75
N ARG A 149 -16.65 3.03 -1.92
CA ARG A 149 -15.93 4.31 -1.83
C ARG A 149 -14.52 4.13 -1.25
N GLY A 150 -14.38 3.31 -0.20
CA GLY A 150 -13.09 2.95 0.38
C GLY A 150 -12.13 2.33 -0.64
N LYS A 151 -12.60 1.42 -1.50
CA LYS A 151 -11.79 0.88 -2.61
C LYS A 151 -11.28 1.96 -3.56
N SER A 152 -12.14 2.92 -3.94
CA SER A 152 -11.74 4.04 -4.79
C SER A 152 -10.67 4.89 -4.12
N LEU A 153 -10.84 5.20 -2.83
CA LEU A 153 -9.86 5.92 -2.02
C LEU A 153 -8.50 5.20 -1.99
N ILE A 154 -8.51 3.88 -1.76
CA ILE A 154 -7.30 3.05 -1.76
C ILE A 154 -6.58 3.12 -3.11
N VAL A 155 -7.29 3.02 -4.23
CA VAL A 155 -6.70 3.12 -5.57
C VAL A 155 -6.06 4.50 -5.78
N THR A 156 -6.72 5.58 -5.37
CA THR A 156 -6.18 6.94 -5.51
C THR A 156 -4.93 7.14 -4.65
N ALA A 157 -4.96 6.72 -3.37
CA ALA A 157 -3.82 6.84 -2.48
C ALA A 157 -2.62 5.98 -2.93
N HIS A 158 -2.88 4.82 -3.54
CA HIS A 158 -1.82 3.96 -4.06
C HIS A 158 -1.00 4.62 -5.18
N LYS A 159 -1.54 5.63 -5.87
CA LYS A 159 -0.75 6.41 -6.85
C LYS A 159 0.41 7.15 -6.18
N LEU A 160 0.20 7.70 -4.98
CA LEU A 160 1.26 8.35 -4.21
C LEU A 160 2.32 7.35 -3.73
N VAL A 161 1.89 6.15 -3.31
CA VAL A 161 2.82 5.05 -2.97
C VAL A 161 3.67 4.67 -4.19
N PHE A 162 3.04 4.54 -5.36
CA PHE A 162 3.72 4.23 -6.62
C PHE A 162 4.76 5.30 -7.01
N ILE A 163 4.46 6.57 -6.78
CA ILE A 163 5.43 7.66 -6.95
C ILE A 163 6.64 7.44 -6.03
N GLY A 164 6.41 7.19 -4.74
CA GLY A 164 7.47 6.92 -3.77
C GLY A 164 8.36 5.73 -4.15
N ASP A 165 7.74 4.64 -4.60
CA ASP A 165 8.44 3.44 -5.09
C ASP A 165 9.29 3.73 -6.32
N THR A 166 8.76 4.53 -7.25
CA THR A 166 9.44 4.90 -8.48
C THR A 166 10.65 5.77 -8.19
N LEU A 167 10.47 6.84 -7.42
CA LEU A 167 11.55 7.74 -7.01
C LEU A 167 12.64 7.01 -6.19
N SER A 168 12.24 6.07 -5.32
CA SER A 168 13.21 5.26 -4.55
C SER A 168 14.08 4.36 -5.43
N ARG A 169 13.66 4.05 -6.66
CA ARG A 169 14.47 3.28 -7.63
C ARG A 169 15.28 4.16 -8.58
N LEU A 170 14.74 5.32 -8.95
CA LEU A 170 15.30 6.16 -10.02
C LEU A 170 16.29 7.21 -9.52
N LEU A 171 16.13 7.73 -8.30
CA LEU A 171 17.03 8.77 -7.81
C LEU A 171 18.44 8.25 -7.58
N SER A 172 19.43 9.05 -7.99
CA SER A 172 20.84 8.74 -7.83
C SER A 172 21.32 8.98 -6.40
N SER A 173 20.81 10.03 -5.74
CA SER A 173 21.18 10.35 -4.36
C SER A 173 20.63 9.35 -3.34
N ALA A 174 21.53 8.72 -2.57
CA ALA A 174 21.15 7.79 -1.52
C ALA A 174 20.35 8.45 -0.37
N ASP A 175 20.66 9.70 -0.02
CA ASP A 175 19.94 10.44 1.01
C ASP A 175 18.49 10.74 0.58
N LEU A 176 18.30 11.18 -0.68
CA LEU A 176 16.97 11.42 -1.22
C LEU A 176 16.14 10.13 -1.26
N ARG A 177 16.73 9.03 -1.73
CA ARG A 177 16.08 7.72 -1.72
C ARG A 177 15.67 7.30 -0.31
N ALA A 178 16.54 7.45 0.69
CA ALA A 178 16.23 7.10 2.06
C ALA A 178 15.03 7.90 2.63
N LYS A 179 14.97 9.20 2.37
CA LYS A 179 13.85 10.08 2.76
C LYS A 179 12.54 9.64 2.11
N ILE A 180 12.57 9.40 0.80
CA ILE A 180 11.38 9.00 0.03
C ILE A 180 10.92 7.59 0.41
N THR A 181 11.83 6.63 0.56
CA THR A 181 11.50 5.27 1.02
C THR A 181 10.84 5.31 2.40
N THR A 182 11.37 6.12 3.33
CA THR A 182 10.78 6.26 4.67
C THR A 182 9.38 6.84 4.61
N SER A 183 9.19 7.94 3.87
CA SER A 183 7.88 8.59 3.76
C SER A 183 6.86 7.75 3.00
N GLY A 184 7.27 7.11 1.89
CA GLY A 184 6.44 6.19 1.11
C GLY A 184 6.07 4.93 1.91
N GLY A 185 6.98 4.44 2.75
CA GLY A 185 6.71 3.33 3.68
C GLY A 185 5.62 3.66 4.70
N ARG A 186 5.61 4.88 5.26
CA ARG A 186 4.54 5.35 6.15
C ARG A 186 3.19 5.43 5.43
N LEU A 187 3.18 5.93 4.20
CA LEU A 187 1.98 5.99 3.38
C LEU A 187 1.43 4.58 3.09
N CYS A 188 2.30 3.64 2.70
CA CYS A 188 1.93 2.25 2.48
C CYS A 188 1.37 1.59 3.75
N GLN A 189 1.95 1.89 4.91
CA GLN A 189 1.45 1.38 6.18
C GLN A 189 0.07 1.95 6.54
N ALA A 190 -0.13 3.27 6.41
CA ALA A 190 -1.43 3.90 6.63
C ALA A 190 -2.51 3.35 5.68
N LEU A 191 -2.14 3.06 4.43
CA LEU A 191 -3.05 2.47 3.44
C LEU A 191 -3.49 1.06 3.87
N LYS A 192 -2.59 0.25 4.44
CA LYS A 192 -2.94 -1.06 5.02
C LYS A 192 -3.86 -0.93 6.24
N THR A 193 -3.63 0.04 7.12
CA THR A 193 -4.50 0.23 8.30
C THR A 193 -5.90 0.67 7.89
N VAL A 194 -6.05 1.52 6.87
CA VAL A 194 -7.36 1.86 6.29
C VAL A 194 -8.09 0.63 5.76
N VAL A 195 -7.41 -0.27 5.05
CA VAL A 195 -8.04 -1.52 4.55
C VAL A 195 -8.55 -2.37 5.71
N VAL A 196 -7.76 -2.56 6.76
CA VAL A 196 -8.13 -3.34 7.94
C VAL A 196 -9.32 -2.69 8.66
N ALA A 197 -9.26 -1.39 8.91
CA ALA A 197 -10.34 -0.67 9.60
C ALA A 197 -11.63 -0.62 8.77
N THR A 198 -11.54 -0.47 7.44
CA THR A 198 -12.71 -0.52 6.54
C THR A 198 -13.37 -1.90 6.58
N LYS A 199 -12.56 -2.97 6.59
CA LYS A 199 -13.06 -4.33 6.79
C LYS A 199 -13.74 -4.47 8.16
N GLY A 200 -13.11 -3.96 9.23
CA GLY A 200 -13.67 -3.96 10.58
C GLY A 200 -15.01 -3.23 10.67
N ALA A 201 -15.11 -2.04 10.09
CA ALA A 201 -16.36 -1.27 10.02
C ALA A 201 -17.47 -2.02 9.28
N ALA A 202 -17.14 -2.70 8.17
CA ALA A 202 -18.09 -3.50 7.40
C ALA A 202 -18.58 -4.75 8.15
N GLN A 203 -17.68 -5.46 8.84
CA GLN A 203 -18.01 -6.69 9.58
C GLN A 203 -18.88 -6.43 10.81
N ASN A 204 -18.70 -5.26 11.45
CA ASN A 204 -19.37 -4.91 12.69
C ASN A 204 -20.54 -3.93 12.48
N TYR A 205 -20.97 -3.70 11.24
CA TYR A 205 -22.06 -2.76 10.96
C TYR A 205 -23.40 -3.25 11.55
N PRO A 206 -24.19 -2.40 12.24
CA PRO A 206 -23.92 -0.99 12.55
C PRO A 206 -23.13 -0.83 13.86
N SER A 207 -21.87 -0.37 13.78
CA SER A 207 -21.05 -0.05 14.95
C SER A 207 -20.37 1.30 14.77
N VAL A 208 -20.75 2.26 15.62
CA VAL A 208 -20.17 3.61 15.64
C VAL A 208 -18.68 3.57 15.98
N PRO A 209 -18.21 2.83 17.02
CA PRO A 209 -16.79 2.73 17.31
C PRO A 209 -15.96 2.18 16.14
N ALA A 210 -16.43 1.13 15.45
CA ALA A 210 -15.72 0.54 14.31
C ALA A 210 -15.67 1.50 13.11
N THR A 211 -16.74 2.26 12.90
CA THR A 211 -16.81 3.29 11.86
C THR A 211 -15.88 4.47 12.18
N GLN A 212 -15.82 4.90 13.44
CA GLN A 212 -14.91 5.95 13.88
C GLN A 212 -13.45 5.52 13.71
N GLU A 213 -13.11 4.28 14.03
CA GLU A 213 -11.76 3.75 13.80
C GLU A 213 -11.36 3.85 12.31
N MET A 214 -12.27 3.51 11.40
CA MET A 214 -12.04 3.68 9.96
C MET A 214 -11.81 5.14 9.58
N VAL A 215 -12.63 6.07 10.10
CA VAL A 215 -12.47 7.52 9.86
C VAL A 215 -11.11 8.01 10.36
N ASP A 216 -10.68 7.58 11.55
CA ASP A 216 -9.39 7.96 12.13
C ASP A 216 -8.21 7.45 11.28
N ARG A 217 -8.28 6.20 10.79
CA ARG A 217 -7.23 5.66 9.89
C ARG A 217 -7.19 6.39 8.55
N VAL A 218 -8.34 6.80 8.02
CA VAL A 218 -8.41 7.59 6.78
C VAL A 218 -7.83 9.00 6.98
N ALA A 219 -8.09 9.63 8.13
CA ALA A 219 -7.48 10.91 8.48
C ALA A 219 -5.95 10.78 8.60
N GLU A 220 -5.46 9.72 9.24
CA GLU A 220 -4.02 9.42 9.31
C GLU A 220 -3.40 9.23 7.92
N LEU A 221 -4.06 8.48 7.03
CA LEU A 221 -3.64 8.33 5.63
C LEU A 221 -3.51 9.69 4.92
N SER A 222 -4.50 10.57 5.10
CA SER A 222 -4.48 11.92 4.54
C SER A 222 -3.26 12.73 5.02
N GLN A 223 -2.93 12.65 6.32
CA GLN A 223 -1.75 13.31 6.87
C GLN A 223 -0.44 12.75 6.30
N GLN A 224 -0.32 11.43 6.16
CA GLN A 224 0.87 10.82 5.56
C GLN A 224 1.00 11.19 4.06
N ALA A 225 -0.12 11.26 3.34
CA ALA A 225 -0.15 11.68 1.94
C ALA A 225 0.26 13.14 1.76
N ALA A 226 -0.29 14.05 2.57
CA ALA A 226 0.08 15.46 2.56
C ALA A 226 1.56 15.65 2.92
N GLY A 227 2.03 14.96 3.97
CA GLY A 227 3.44 14.99 4.36
C GLY A 227 4.39 14.49 3.27
N PHE A 228 4.00 13.44 2.53
CA PHE A 228 4.75 12.94 1.39
C PHE A 228 4.82 13.96 0.24
N SER A 229 3.69 14.56 -0.16
CA SER A 229 3.67 15.56 -1.23
C SER A 229 4.46 16.82 -0.86
N THR A 230 4.34 17.30 0.38
CA THR A 230 5.15 18.42 0.89
C THR A 230 6.65 18.09 0.92
N LEU A 231 7.01 16.86 1.26
CA LEU A 231 8.41 16.42 1.17
C LEU A 231 8.92 16.52 -0.27
N LEU A 232 8.18 15.98 -1.25
CA LEU A 232 8.58 16.05 -2.65
C LEU A 232 8.71 17.49 -3.15
N GLN A 233 7.78 18.36 -2.76
CA GLN A 233 7.86 19.78 -3.09
C GLN A 233 9.13 20.44 -2.55
N ARG A 234 9.44 20.24 -1.27
CA ARG A 234 10.67 20.79 -0.67
C ARG A 234 11.94 20.27 -1.34
N LEU A 235 11.97 18.98 -1.69
CA LEU A 235 13.11 18.39 -2.37
C LEU A 235 13.29 18.94 -3.80
N ALA A 236 12.19 19.25 -4.50
CA ALA A 236 12.23 19.88 -5.82
C ALA A 236 12.59 21.38 -5.77
N GLU A 237 12.26 22.09 -4.68
CA GLU A 237 12.64 23.50 -4.51
C GLU A 237 14.14 23.67 -4.25
N ILE A 238 14.78 22.69 -3.58
CA ILE A 238 16.24 22.69 -3.36
C ILE A 238 17.01 22.51 -4.69
N SER A 239 16.34 22.02 -5.73
CA SER A 239 16.93 21.71 -7.02
C SER A 239 16.72 22.79 -8.10
N SER A 240 16.04 23.89 -7.76
CA SER A 240 15.74 25.04 -8.63
C SER A 240 16.63 26.23 -8.29
#